data_AF-A0A9W6CVI0-F1
#
_entry.id   AF-A0A9W6CVI0-F1
#
_cell.length_a   1.000
_cell.length_b   1.000
_cell.length_c   1.000
_cell.angle_alpha   90.00
_cell.angle_beta   90.00
_cell.angle_gamma   90.00
#
_symmetry.space_group_name_H-M   'P 1'
#
loop_
_entity.id
_entity.type
_entity.pdbx_description
1 polymer ?
#
loop_
_entity_poly.entity_id
_entity_poly.type
_entity_poly.pdbx_seq_one_letter_code
_entity_poly.pdbx_strand_id
1 'polypeptide(L)'
;MIAWHLEPRGIRDPAVLAAMRAVPREAFLPARLRDEAYADHPLPIGDGQTISQPYVVALTAQAARIRPGDRVLDVGTGSGYAAAVLGRLAGEVWSIERVPGLAAGAADALAATGASNVHVVTGDGTLGSPEHAPYDAIVAAAAGPDVPLPWLEQLADGGRIVMPLEHGTGGQHLVRITRSPDGEPEIERLESVRFVPLVGEHGWHRGRE
;
A
#
# COMPACT_ATOMS: atom_id res chain seq x y z
N MET A 1 -4.64 -1.92 19.29
CA MET A 1 -4.05 -1.33 18.06
C MET A 1 -3.57 0.11 18.24
N ILE A 2 -4.41 1.15 18.19
CA ILE A 2 -3.95 2.57 18.06
C ILE A 2 -2.96 3.01 19.16
N ALA A 3 -3.42 3.12 20.41
CA ALA A 3 -2.62 3.66 21.52
C ALA A 3 -1.43 2.77 21.94
N TRP A 4 -1.46 1.50 21.56
CA TRP A 4 -0.48 0.50 21.99
C TRP A 4 0.56 0.19 20.93
N HIS A 5 0.18 0.22 19.65
CA HIS A 5 1.03 -0.20 18.53
C HIS A 5 1.38 0.95 17.60
N LEU A 6 0.52 1.96 17.42
CA LEU A 6 0.77 3.01 16.42
C LEU A 6 1.41 4.26 17.03
N GLU A 7 0.75 4.88 18.01
CA GLU A 7 1.19 6.15 18.59
C GLU A 7 2.58 6.05 19.26
N PRO A 8 2.89 5.02 20.06
CA PRO A 8 4.23 4.89 20.68
C PRO A 8 5.36 4.72 19.65
N ARG A 9 5.02 4.25 18.44
CA ARG A 9 5.97 4.03 17.34
C ARG A 9 6.02 5.19 16.35
N GLY A 10 5.47 6.36 16.71
CA GLY A 10 5.63 7.59 15.94
C GLY A 10 4.58 7.83 14.85
N ILE A 11 3.49 7.05 14.83
CA ILE A 11 2.31 7.42 14.02
C ILE A 11 1.57 8.54 14.75
N ARG A 12 1.62 9.75 14.17
CA ARG A 12 1.14 10.99 14.78
C ARG A 12 0.14 11.74 13.90
N ASP A 13 0.00 11.37 12.63
CA ASP A 13 -0.96 11.99 11.74
C ASP A 13 -2.41 11.68 12.21
N PRO A 14 -3.20 12.70 12.63
CA PRO A 14 -4.55 12.48 13.12
C PRO A 14 -5.49 11.86 12.09
N ALA A 15 -5.32 12.18 10.79
CA ALA A 15 -6.14 11.63 9.72
C ALA A 15 -5.83 10.14 9.53
N VAL A 16 -4.55 9.75 9.56
CA VAL A 16 -4.14 8.34 9.50
C VAL A 16 -4.66 7.56 10.70
N LEU A 17 -4.52 8.10 11.92
CA LEU A 17 -5.03 7.45 13.14
C LEU A 17 -6.56 7.30 13.10
N ALA A 18 -7.27 8.27 12.54
CA ALA A 18 -8.72 8.20 12.34
C ALA A 18 -9.10 7.14 11.29
N ALA A 19 -8.40 7.07 10.16
CA ALA A 19 -8.61 6.06 9.13
C ALA A 19 -8.38 4.65 9.67
N MET A 20 -7.25 4.43 10.37
CA MET A 20 -6.92 3.14 11.00
C MET A 20 -7.97 2.71 12.03
N ARG A 21 -8.63 3.66 12.72
CA ARG A 21 -9.72 3.38 13.66
C ARG A 21 -11.04 3.07 12.96
N ALA A 22 -11.30 3.71 11.82
CA ALA A 22 -12.59 3.64 11.12
C ALA A 22 -12.72 2.38 10.25
N VAL A 23 -11.63 1.87 9.69
CA VAL A 23 -11.65 0.70 8.80
C VAL A 23 -11.64 -0.59 9.63
N PRO A 24 -12.69 -1.43 9.57
CA PRO A 24 -12.78 -2.66 10.36
C PRO A 24 -11.87 -3.74 9.76
N ARG A 25 -10.67 -3.91 10.31
CA ARG A 25 -9.63 -4.80 9.75
C ARG A 25 -10.08 -6.26 9.63
N GLU A 26 -10.91 -6.73 10.55
CA GLU A 26 -11.51 -8.07 10.56
C GLU A 26 -12.41 -8.37 9.36
N ALA A 27 -12.95 -7.33 8.71
CA ALA A 27 -13.76 -7.49 7.50
C ALA A 27 -12.92 -7.96 6.29
N PHE A 28 -11.61 -7.72 6.33
CA PHE A 28 -10.64 -8.06 5.28
C PHE A 28 -9.89 -9.38 5.57
N LEU A 29 -10.39 -10.16 6.53
CA LEU A 29 -9.77 -11.41 6.97
C LEU A 29 -10.72 -12.61 6.84
N PRO A 30 -10.17 -13.81 6.54
CA PRO A 30 -10.91 -15.06 6.70
C PRO A 30 -11.47 -15.18 8.12
N ALA A 31 -12.68 -15.76 8.27
CA ALA A 31 -13.38 -15.83 9.54
C ALA A 31 -12.53 -16.37 10.71
N ARG A 32 -11.70 -17.39 10.44
CA ARG A 32 -10.82 -18.05 11.41
C ARG A 32 -9.70 -17.16 11.98
N LEU A 33 -9.43 -15.99 11.39
CA LEU A 33 -8.35 -15.08 11.78
C LEU A 33 -8.86 -13.75 12.35
N ARG A 34 -10.18 -13.55 12.46
CA ARG A 34 -10.76 -12.27 12.86
C ARG A 34 -10.42 -11.89 14.30
N ASP A 35 -10.25 -12.87 15.19
CA ASP A 35 -9.85 -12.64 16.58
C ASP A 35 -8.44 -12.05 16.70
N GLU A 36 -7.59 -12.28 15.70
CA GLU A 36 -6.22 -11.74 15.63
C GLU A 36 -6.13 -10.43 14.83
N ALA A 37 -7.24 -9.92 14.29
CA ALA A 37 -7.24 -8.83 13.31
C ALA A 37 -6.46 -7.59 13.76
N TYR A 38 -6.45 -7.31 15.07
CA TYR A 38 -5.85 -6.10 15.64
C TYR A 38 -4.50 -6.32 16.34
N ALA A 39 -3.95 -7.52 16.25
CA ALA A 39 -2.58 -7.81 16.65
C ALA A 39 -1.59 -7.19 15.65
N ASP A 40 -0.43 -6.74 16.13
CA ASP A 40 0.56 -6.02 15.30
C ASP A 40 1.51 -6.98 14.55
N HIS A 41 0.94 -7.91 13.79
CA HIS A 41 1.68 -8.86 12.93
C HIS A 41 0.93 -9.12 11.62
N PRO A 42 1.63 -9.56 10.55
CA PRO A 42 0.96 -9.94 9.31
C PRO A 42 0.15 -11.24 9.47
N LEU A 43 -0.96 -11.36 8.75
CA LEU A 43 -1.83 -12.54 8.76
C LEU A 43 -2.00 -13.11 7.34
N PRO A 44 -2.07 -14.44 7.14
CA PRO A 44 -2.20 -15.03 5.82
C PRO A 44 -3.60 -14.82 5.23
N ILE A 45 -3.66 -14.45 3.95
CA ILE A 45 -4.91 -14.15 3.23
C ILE A 45 -5.19 -15.09 2.05
N GLY A 46 -4.31 -16.06 1.81
CA GLY A 46 -4.39 -16.98 0.66
C GLY A 46 -3.30 -16.69 -0.37
N ASP A 47 -3.10 -17.62 -1.31
CA ASP A 47 -2.17 -17.46 -2.45
C ASP A 47 -0.73 -17.03 -2.09
N GLY A 48 -0.23 -17.48 -0.93
CA GLY A 48 1.08 -17.10 -0.42
C GLY A 48 1.19 -15.64 0.06
N GLN A 49 0.08 -14.90 0.09
CA GLN A 49 0.04 -13.48 0.46
C GLN A 49 -0.36 -13.28 1.93
N THR A 50 -0.05 -12.09 2.44
CA THR A 50 -0.42 -11.67 3.79
C THR A 50 -1.04 -10.28 3.78
N ILE A 51 -1.99 -10.04 4.69
CA ILE A 51 -2.37 -8.68 5.07
C ILE A 51 -1.26 -8.11 5.96
N SER A 52 -0.70 -6.95 5.59
CA SER A 52 0.43 -6.34 6.30
C SER A 52 0.10 -6.01 7.76
N GLN A 53 1.11 -6.01 8.64
CA GLN A 53 0.93 -5.60 10.04
C GLN A 53 0.34 -4.17 10.14
N PRO A 54 -0.60 -3.91 11.07
CA PRO A 54 -1.22 -2.60 11.25
C PRO A 54 -0.24 -1.43 11.33
N TYR A 55 0.89 -1.57 12.04
CA TYR A 55 1.91 -0.52 12.11
C TYR A 55 2.46 -0.14 10.73
N VAL A 56 2.75 -1.11 9.87
CA VAL A 56 3.30 -0.83 8.54
C VAL A 56 2.26 -0.16 7.65
N VAL A 57 0.98 -0.57 7.72
CA VAL A 57 -0.09 0.11 6.98
C VAL A 57 -0.17 1.59 7.39
N ALA A 58 -0.15 1.87 8.70
CA ALA A 58 -0.20 3.24 9.21
C ALA A 58 1.06 4.05 8.87
N LEU A 59 2.24 3.44 8.96
CA LEU A 59 3.52 4.08 8.60
C LEU A 59 3.54 4.47 7.13
N THR A 60 3.13 3.56 6.25
CA THR A 60 3.07 3.79 4.80
C THR A 60 2.08 4.90 4.46
N ALA A 61 0.87 4.88 5.04
CA ALA A 61 -0.13 5.94 4.84
C ALA A 61 0.36 7.31 5.34
N GLN A 62 1.00 7.37 6.52
CA GLN A 62 1.59 8.59 7.05
C GLN A 62 2.75 9.10 6.18
N ALA A 63 3.59 8.19 5.67
CA ALA A 63 4.70 8.54 4.81
C ALA A 63 4.20 9.14 3.48
N ALA A 64 3.10 8.63 2.93
CA ALA A 64 2.54 9.08 1.65
C ALA A 64 2.01 10.52 1.69
N ARG A 65 1.73 11.07 2.88
CA ARG A 65 1.25 12.46 3.09
C ARG A 65 0.02 12.79 2.22
N ILE A 66 -0.89 11.84 2.13
CA ILE A 66 -2.12 11.92 1.31
C ILE A 66 -3.02 13.03 1.86
N ARG A 67 -3.54 13.86 0.95
CA ARG A 67 -4.48 14.94 1.25
C ARG A 67 -5.88 14.60 0.73
N PRO A 68 -6.92 15.20 1.32
CA PRO A 68 -8.26 15.11 0.76
C PRO A 68 -8.27 15.59 -0.69
N GLY A 69 -8.75 14.74 -1.60
CA GLY A 69 -8.79 15.02 -3.03
C GLY A 69 -7.62 14.44 -3.84
N ASP A 70 -6.54 13.98 -3.18
CA ASP A 70 -5.43 13.31 -3.85
C ASP A 70 -5.94 12.04 -4.56
N ARG A 71 -5.34 11.74 -5.71
CA ARG A 71 -5.48 10.47 -6.42
C ARG A 71 -4.33 9.55 -6.07
N VAL A 72 -4.65 8.34 -5.59
CA VAL A 72 -3.65 7.39 -5.09
C VAL A 72 -3.65 6.11 -5.92
N LEU A 73 -2.46 5.63 -6.28
CA LEU A 73 -2.25 4.28 -6.77
C LEU A 73 -1.80 3.38 -5.62
N ASP A 74 -2.50 2.28 -5.40
CA ASP A 74 -2.14 1.23 -4.44
C ASP A 74 -1.72 -0.03 -5.21
N VAL A 75 -0.49 -0.48 -5.03
CA VAL A 75 0.04 -1.65 -5.74
C VAL A 75 0.18 -2.83 -4.80
N GLY A 76 -0.53 -3.91 -5.11
CA GLY A 76 -0.68 -5.09 -4.26
C GLY A 76 -1.89 -4.97 -3.35
N THR A 77 -3.11 -4.94 -3.93
CA THR A 77 -4.37 -4.83 -3.17
C THR A 77 -4.44 -5.86 -2.05
N GLY A 78 -4.03 -7.11 -2.32
CA GLY A 78 -4.10 -8.23 -1.39
C GLY A 78 -5.52 -8.40 -0.83
N SER A 79 -5.68 -8.10 0.46
CA SER A 79 -6.99 -8.18 1.12
C SER A 79 -7.92 -6.99 0.84
N GLY A 80 -7.39 -5.85 0.39
CA GLY A 80 -8.10 -4.58 0.27
C GLY A 80 -8.05 -3.69 1.51
N TYR A 81 -7.51 -4.15 2.65
CA TYR A 81 -7.47 -3.35 3.89
C TYR A 81 -6.65 -2.05 3.76
N ALA A 82 -5.46 -2.13 3.17
CA ALA A 82 -4.61 -0.96 2.97
C ALA A 82 -5.30 0.04 2.03
N ALA A 83 -5.83 -0.43 0.91
CA ALA A 83 -6.62 0.37 -0.03
C ALA A 83 -7.81 1.07 0.66
N ALA A 84 -8.53 0.38 1.55
CA ALA A 84 -9.61 0.96 2.34
C ALA A 84 -9.12 2.08 3.26
N VAL A 85 -7.98 1.90 3.94
CA VAL A 85 -7.35 2.94 4.77
C VAL A 85 -6.96 4.14 3.93
N LEU A 86 -6.33 3.93 2.76
CA LEU A 86 -6.00 5.00 1.81
C LEU A 86 -7.24 5.73 1.31
N GLY A 87 -8.34 5.00 1.04
CA GLY A 87 -9.62 5.56 0.60
C GLY A 87 -10.29 6.48 1.63
N ARG A 88 -9.96 6.34 2.93
CA ARG A 88 -10.39 7.28 3.98
C ARG A 88 -9.60 8.60 3.99
N LEU A 89 -8.47 8.65 3.29
CA LEU A 89 -7.57 9.81 3.24
C LEU A 89 -7.65 10.54 1.89
N ALA A 90 -7.72 9.76 0.80
CA ALA A 90 -7.67 10.23 -0.57
C ALA A 90 -9.05 10.63 -1.12
N GLY A 91 -9.06 11.36 -2.24
CA GLY A 91 -10.26 11.54 -3.05
C GLY A 91 -10.64 10.26 -3.79
N GLU A 92 -9.65 9.59 -4.39
CA GLU A 92 -9.83 8.39 -5.21
C GLU A 92 -8.61 7.46 -5.07
N VAL A 93 -8.84 6.15 -5.03
CA VAL A 93 -7.79 5.13 -4.97
C VAL A 93 -7.98 4.13 -6.11
N TRP A 94 -6.94 3.93 -6.90
CA TRP A 94 -6.83 2.86 -7.87
C TRP A 94 -5.91 1.78 -7.30
N SER A 95 -6.42 0.58 -7.06
CA SER A 95 -5.67 -0.50 -6.43
C SER A 95 -5.47 -1.67 -7.40
N ILE A 96 -4.24 -2.10 -7.62
CA ILE A 96 -3.89 -3.15 -8.59
C ILE A 96 -3.45 -4.43 -7.87
N GLU A 97 -4.03 -5.55 -8.28
CA GLU A 97 -3.70 -6.88 -7.77
C GLU A 97 -3.45 -7.87 -8.92
N ARG A 98 -2.38 -8.66 -8.82
CA ARG A 98 -1.99 -9.61 -9.85
C ARG A 98 -2.75 -10.93 -9.77
N VAL A 99 -3.22 -11.31 -8.57
CA VAL A 99 -3.93 -12.56 -8.31
C VAL A 99 -5.45 -12.32 -8.42
N PRO A 100 -6.12 -12.86 -9.46
CA PRO A 100 -7.54 -12.55 -9.71
C PRO A 100 -8.48 -12.88 -8.54
N GLY A 101 -8.19 -13.96 -7.80
CA GLY A 101 -8.97 -14.37 -6.64
C GLY A 101 -8.90 -13.36 -5.48
N LEU A 102 -7.70 -12.81 -5.22
CA LEU A 102 -7.51 -11.76 -4.22
C LEU A 102 -8.14 -10.44 -4.66
N ALA A 103 -7.99 -10.08 -5.94
CA ALA A 103 -8.62 -8.88 -6.49
C ALA A 103 -10.15 -8.90 -6.32
N ALA A 104 -10.80 -10.02 -6.65
CA ALA A 104 -12.23 -10.20 -6.47
C ALA A 104 -12.64 -10.13 -4.99
N GLY A 105 -11.94 -10.86 -4.11
CA GLY A 105 -12.23 -10.84 -2.67
C GLY A 105 -12.04 -9.47 -2.02
N ALA A 106 -11.02 -8.72 -2.46
CA ALA A 106 -10.79 -7.36 -2.00
C ALA A 106 -11.91 -6.41 -2.46
N ALA A 107 -12.36 -6.51 -3.71
CA ALA A 107 -13.46 -5.71 -4.23
C ALA A 107 -14.75 -5.94 -3.42
N ASP A 108 -15.07 -7.20 -3.10
CA ASP A 108 -16.22 -7.54 -2.26
C ASP A 108 -16.10 -6.95 -0.84
N ALA A 109 -14.93 -7.05 -0.21
CA ALA A 109 -14.69 -6.51 1.13
C ALA A 109 -14.76 -4.97 1.16
N LEU A 110 -14.21 -4.31 0.14
CA LEU A 110 -14.27 -2.85 -0.02
C LEU A 110 -15.71 -2.37 -0.21
N ALA A 111 -16.50 -3.05 -1.05
CA ALA A 111 -17.92 -2.75 -1.23
C ALA A 111 -18.70 -2.93 0.08
N ALA A 112 -18.48 -4.03 0.80
CA ALA A 112 -19.16 -4.32 2.07
C ALA A 112 -18.82 -3.32 3.19
N THR A 113 -17.65 -2.69 3.13
CA THR A 113 -17.20 -1.68 4.10
C THR A 113 -17.48 -0.24 3.67
N GLY A 114 -18.10 -0.04 2.49
CA GLY A 114 -18.50 1.27 1.98
C GLY A 114 -17.35 2.11 1.41
N ALA A 115 -16.24 1.48 1.03
CA ALA A 115 -15.09 2.13 0.40
C ALA A 115 -15.37 2.39 -1.09
N SER A 116 -16.35 3.25 -1.39
CA SER A 116 -16.85 3.46 -2.76
C SER A 116 -15.91 4.20 -3.70
N ASN A 117 -14.86 4.84 -3.16
CA ASN A 117 -13.83 5.57 -3.92
C ASN A 117 -12.56 4.73 -4.16
N VAL A 118 -12.63 3.41 -3.92
CA VAL A 118 -11.53 2.48 -4.14
C VAL A 118 -11.90 1.55 -5.30
N HIS A 119 -11.11 1.60 -6.36
CA HIS A 119 -11.32 0.84 -7.59
C HIS A 119 -10.26 -0.26 -7.70
N VAL A 120 -10.69 -1.52 -7.69
CA VAL A 120 -9.77 -2.67 -7.81
C VAL A 120 -9.62 -3.08 -9.28
N VAL A 121 -8.38 -3.21 -9.73
CA VAL A 121 -8.02 -3.64 -11.08
C VAL A 121 -7.16 -4.90 -10.97
N THR A 122 -7.49 -5.93 -11.75
CA THR A 122 -6.63 -7.11 -11.87
C THR A 122 -5.57 -6.88 -12.93
N GLY A 123 -4.28 -6.93 -12.59
CA GLY A 123 -3.20 -6.66 -13.54
C GLY A 123 -1.80 -6.67 -12.94
N ASP A 124 -0.81 -6.39 -13.77
CA ASP A 124 0.58 -6.20 -13.34
C ASP A 124 0.74 -4.78 -12.77
N GLY A 125 0.82 -4.69 -11.44
CA GLY A 125 0.98 -3.40 -10.75
C GLY A 125 2.29 -2.68 -11.04
N THR A 126 3.32 -3.35 -11.57
CA THR A 126 4.59 -2.71 -11.96
C THR A 126 4.43 -1.79 -13.16
N LEU A 127 3.36 -1.96 -13.95
CA LEU A 127 3.00 -1.07 -15.07
C LEU A 127 2.21 0.17 -14.60
N GLY A 128 1.79 0.20 -13.34
CA GLY A 128 0.86 1.21 -12.84
C GLY A 128 -0.50 1.15 -13.54
N SER A 129 -1.20 2.29 -13.61
CA SER A 129 -2.42 2.42 -14.41
C SER A 129 -2.41 3.78 -15.11
N PRO A 130 -1.91 3.84 -16.36
CA PRO A 130 -1.70 5.10 -17.08
C PRO A 130 -3.02 5.79 -17.44
N GLU A 131 -4.12 5.05 -17.59
CA GLU A 131 -5.45 5.60 -17.90
C GLU A 131 -6.01 6.51 -16.79
N HIS A 132 -5.48 6.38 -15.58
CA HIS A 132 -5.92 7.14 -14.41
C HIS A 132 -4.84 8.04 -13.82
N ALA A 133 -3.65 8.06 -14.43
CA ALA A 133 -2.57 8.99 -14.08
C ALA A 133 -2.95 10.45 -14.41
N PRO A 134 -2.30 11.45 -13.80
CA PRO A 134 -1.22 11.33 -12.81
C PRO A 134 -1.70 11.06 -11.38
N TYR A 135 -0.84 10.46 -10.56
CA TYR A 135 -1.09 10.17 -9.15
C TYR A 135 -0.34 11.13 -8.22
N ASP A 136 -1.01 11.60 -7.17
CA ASP A 136 -0.39 12.40 -6.11
C ASP A 136 0.41 11.53 -5.13
N ALA A 137 0.01 10.26 -4.99
CA ALA A 137 0.79 9.26 -4.28
C ALA A 137 0.68 7.88 -4.93
N ILE A 138 1.77 7.13 -4.90
CA ILE A 138 1.84 5.73 -5.28
C ILE A 138 2.37 4.96 -4.09
N VAL A 139 1.65 3.94 -3.65
CA VAL A 139 1.97 3.13 -2.48
C VAL A 139 2.08 1.67 -2.91
N ALA A 140 3.10 0.96 -2.43
CA ALA A 140 3.24 -0.47 -2.73
C ALA A 140 3.31 -1.33 -1.47
N ALA A 141 2.55 -2.42 -1.46
CA ALA A 141 2.55 -3.46 -0.44
C ALA A 141 3.37 -4.70 -0.85
N ALA A 142 4.35 -4.52 -1.73
CA ALA A 142 5.27 -5.55 -2.17
C ALA A 142 6.65 -4.94 -2.48
N ALA A 143 7.73 -5.69 -2.19
CA ALA A 143 9.10 -5.19 -2.29
C ALA A 143 9.68 -5.36 -3.69
N GLY A 144 10.13 -4.26 -4.29
CA GLY A 144 10.80 -4.24 -5.58
C GLY A 144 12.33 -4.20 -5.47
N PRO A 145 13.06 -4.62 -6.53
CA PRO A 145 14.50 -4.38 -6.63
C PRO A 145 14.83 -2.89 -6.79
N ASP A 146 13.96 -2.17 -7.52
CA ASP A 146 14.03 -0.75 -7.81
C ASP A 146 12.60 -0.20 -7.90
N VAL A 147 12.48 1.12 -8.06
CA VAL A 147 11.20 1.77 -8.36
C VAL A 147 10.84 1.53 -9.83
N PRO A 148 9.65 1.00 -10.15
CA PRO A 148 9.20 0.87 -11.53
C PRO A 148 9.20 2.21 -12.27
N LEU A 149 9.84 2.25 -13.45
CA LEU A 149 9.82 3.44 -14.32
C LEU A 149 8.41 3.94 -14.65
N PRO A 150 7.40 3.07 -14.94
CA PRO A 150 6.04 3.53 -15.19
C PRO A 150 5.44 4.31 -14.02
N TRP A 151 5.82 4.00 -12.77
CA TRP A 151 5.33 4.75 -11.61
C TRP A 151 5.91 6.16 -11.56
N LEU A 152 7.19 6.30 -11.91
CA LEU A 152 7.81 7.63 -12.01
C LEU A 152 7.09 8.45 -13.08
N GLU A 153 6.83 7.90 -14.25
CA GLU A 153 6.14 8.58 -15.36
C GLU A 153 4.69 8.97 -15.03
N GLN A 154 4.02 8.18 -14.19
CA GLN A 154 2.63 8.41 -13.77
C GLN A 154 2.50 9.26 -12.50
N LEU A 155 3.61 9.71 -11.91
CA LEU A 155 3.60 10.51 -10.68
C LEU A 155 3.44 12.01 -11.00
N ALA A 156 2.48 12.66 -10.33
CA ALA A 156 2.27 14.10 -10.41
C ALA A 156 3.48 14.88 -9.84
N ASP A 157 3.64 16.14 -10.24
CA ASP A 157 4.66 17.03 -9.66
C ASP A 157 4.42 17.23 -8.16
N GLY A 158 5.48 17.06 -7.35
CA GLY A 158 5.36 17.02 -5.88
C GLY A 158 4.74 15.73 -5.33
N GLY A 159 4.39 14.78 -6.21
CA GLY A 159 3.87 13.46 -5.87
C GLY A 159 4.90 12.59 -5.16
N ARG A 160 4.42 11.53 -4.50
CA ARG A 160 5.24 10.69 -3.63
C ARG A 160 5.07 9.21 -3.95
N ILE A 161 6.17 8.48 -4.03
CA ILE A 161 6.16 7.02 -4.03
C ILE A 161 6.56 6.54 -2.64
N VAL A 162 5.79 5.62 -2.06
CA VAL A 162 6.15 4.91 -0.82
C VAL A 162 6.14 3.41 -1.09
N MET A 163 7.32 2.80 -1.09
CA MET A 163 7.46 1.38 -1.36
C MET A 163 8.61 0.76 -0.57
N PRO A 164 8.54 -0.55 -0.29
CA PRO A 164 9.70 -1.30 0.18
C PRO A 164 10.65 -1.56 -0.99
N LEU A 165 11.92 -1.24 -0.80
CA LEU A 165 13.01 -1.56 -1.73
C LEU A 165 13.95 -2.59 -1.11
N GLU A 166 14.38 -3.56 -1.92
CA GLU A 166 15.36 -4.59 -1.56
C GLU A 166 16.64 -4.40 -2.37
N HIS A 167 17.66 -3.76 -1.76
CA HIS A 167 18.95 -3.54 -2.42
C HIS A 167 20.04 -4.45 -1.82
N GLY A 168 20.60 -5.34 -2.64
CA GLY A 168 21.72 -6.20 -2.26
C GLY A 168 21.40 -7.13 -1.10
N THR A 169 22.34 -7.29 -0.16
CA THR A 169 22.20 -8.18 1.02
C THR A 169 21.63 -7.48 2.27
N GLY A 170 21.27 -6.20 2.16
CA GLY A 170 20.92 -5.33 3.30
C GLY A 170 19.51 -5.49 3.86
N GLY A 171 18.68 -6.35 3.27
CA GLY A 171 17.26 -6.48 3.61
C GLY A 171 16.39 -5.44 2.91
N GLN A 172 15.13 -5.34 3.34
CA GLN A 172 14.14 -4.44 2.75
C GLN A 172 13.95 -3.21 3.62
N HIS A 173 13.89 -2.04 2.98
CA HIS A 173 13.60 -0.77 3.65
C HIS A 173 12.41 -0.09 3.00
N LEU A 174 11.50 0.42 3.81
CA LEU A 174 10.45 1.31 3.33
C LEU A 174 11.10 2.67 3.01
N VAL A 175 10.90 3.12 1.77
CA VAL A 175 11.39 4.42 1.32
C VAL A 175 10.22 5.33 0.95
N ARG A 176 10.41 6.63 1.11
CA ARG A 176 9.61 7.66 0.45
C ARG A 176 10.47 8.34 -0.60
N ILE A 177 9.91 8.51 -1.79
CA ILE A 177 10.52 9.26 -2.88
C ILE A 177 9.57 10.39 -3.22
N THR A 178 10.03 11.63 -3.13
CA THR A 178 9.23 12.81 -3.49
C THR A 178 9.76 13.37 -4.80
N ARG A 179 8.88 13.49 -5.80
CA ARG A 179 9.23 14.15 -7.06
C ARG A 179 9.51 15.62 -6.80
N SER A 180 10.73 16.06 -7.10
CA SER A 180 11.11 17.46 -7.05
C SER A 180 10.65 18.16 -8.33
N PRO A 181 10.01 19.35 -8.25
CA PRO A 181 9.74 20.17 -9.42
C PRO A 181 11.00 20.63 -10.17
N ASP A 182 12.15 20.69 -9.47
CA ASP A 182 13.36 21.39 -9.92
C ASP A 182 14.55 20.47 -10.21
N GLY A 183 14.36 19.14 -10.22
CA GLY A 183 15.43 18.19 -10.54
C GLY A 183 15.34 16.87 -9.79
N GLU A 184 16.44 16.46 -9.15
CA GLU A 184 16.59 15.16 -8.51
C GLU A 184 15.52 14.89 -7.43
N PRO A 185 14.96 13.68 -7.37
CA PRO A 185 13.97 13.34 -6.36
C PRO A 185 14.58 13.26 -4.97
N GLU A 186 13.82 13.68 -3.95
CA GLU A 186 14.19 13.48 -2.56
C GLU A 186 13.89 12.03 -2.16
N ILE A 187 14.88 11.32 -1.62
CA ILE A 187 14.73 9.91 -1.19
C ILE A 187 15.01 9.81 0.31
N GLU A 188 14.00 9.36 1.05
CA GLU A 188 14.06 9.16 2.49
C GLU A 188 13.90 7.67 2.83
N ARG A 189 14.84 7.11 3.60
CA ARG A 189 14.70 5.76 4.18
C ARG A 189 13.99 5.87 5.52
N LEU A 190 12.92 5.10 5.71
CA LEU A 190 12.01 5.26 6.84
C LEU A 190 12.17 4.16 7.89
N GLU A 191 12.08 2.90 7.48
CA GLU A 191 12.02 1.77 8.41
C GLU A 191 12.49 0.47 7.74
N SER A 192 13.06 -0.43 8.53
CA SER A 192 13.35 -1.80 8.10
C SER A 192 12.08 -2.64 8.11
N VAL A 193 11.75 -3.25 6.97
CA VAL A 193 10.48 -3.96 6.76
C VAL A 193 10.70 -5.32 6.12
N ARG A 194 9.63 -6.11 5.99
CA ARG A 194 9.62 -7.35 5.23
C ARG A 194 8.27 -7.51 4.55
N PHE A 195 8.28 -7.58 3.23
CA PHE A 195 7.16 -7.73 2.34
C PHE A 195 7.40 -8.88 1.37
N VAL A 196 6.30 -9.36 0.79
CA VAL A 196 6.32 -10.26 -0.37
C VAL A 196 6.97 -9.57 -1.58
N PRO A 197 7.56 -10.31 -2.53
CA PRO A 197 8.19 -9.72 -3.69
C PRO A 197 7.16 -9.07 -4.63
N LEU A 198 7.50 -7.88 -5.15
CA LEU A 198 6.77 -7.23 -6.24
C LEU A 198 7.12 -7.94 -7.55
N VAL A 199 6.27 -8.86 -7.99
CA VAL A 199 6.48 -9.66 -9.21
C VAL A 199 5.78 -9.00 -10.39
N GLY A 200 6.52 -8.71 -11.46
CA GLY A 200 5.99 -8.07 -12.67
C GLY A 200 7.08 -7.67 -13.66
N GLU A 201 6.70 -7.01 -14.75
CA GLU A 201 7.58 -6.55 -15.82
C GLU A 201 8.72 -5.65 -15.34
N HIS A 202 8.42 -4.71 -14.44
CA HIS A 202 9.41 -3.81 -13.82
C HIS A 202 9.72 -4.20 -12.36
N GLY A 203 9.46 -5.46 -11.99
CA GLY A 203 9.71 -5.99 -10.66
C GLY A 203 10.62 -7.22 -10.70
N TRP A 204 10.43 -8.14 -9.76
CA TRP A 204 11.09 -9.44 -9.79
C TRP A 204 10.49 -10.33 -10.87
N HIS A 205 11.34 -11.05 -11.60
CA HIS A 205 10.90 -12.09 -12.52
C HIS A 205 10.38 -13.32 -11.74
N ARG A 206 9.42 -14.06 -12.33
CA ARG A 206 8.83 -15.26 -11.74
C ARG A 206 9.93 -16.27 -11.35
N GLY A 207 9.93 -16.71 -10.09
CA GLY A 207 10.94 -17.65 -9.55
C GLY A 207 11.46 -17.33 -8.13
N ARG A 208 11.04 -16.21 -7.54
CA ARG A 208 11.33 -15.82 -6.13
C ARG A 208 10.14 -15.96 -5.17
N GLU A 209 9.08 -16.66 -5.58
CA GLU A 209 7.88 -16.91 -4.76
C GLU A 209 8.17 -17.85 -3.57
#